data_AF-A0A9E0GWK6-F1
#
_entry.id   AF-A0A9E0GWK6-F1
#
_cell.length_a   1.000
_cell.length_b   1.000
_cell.length_c   1.000
_cell.angle_alpha   90.00
_cell.angle_beta   90.00
_cell.angle_gamma   90.00
#
_symmetry.space_group_name_H-M   'P 1'
#
loop_
_entity.id
_entity.type
_entity.pdbx_description
1 polymer ?
#
loop_
_entity_poly.entity_id
_entity_poly.type
_entity_poly.pdbx_seq_one_letter_code
_entity_poly.pdbx_strand_id
1 'polypeptide(L)'
;RIFSILMQNGVETKASADKIAVMYDEGQVKEAYAIAEKYRAEGKVCSLYVKPKKMGKFLGKLEERGYKGFVNVSNGDEISLF
;
A
#
# COMPACT_ATOMS: atom_id res chain seq x y z
N ARG A 1 -10.88 -20.83 18.05
CA ARG A 1 -11.94 -21.81 17.69
C ARG A 1 -12.92 -21.26 16.64
N ILE A 2 -13.38 -20.00 16.76
CA ILE A 2 -14.25 -19.35 15.73
C ILE A 2 -13.56 -19.21 14.36
N PHE A 3 -12.29 -18.80 14.34
CA PHE A 3 -11.52 -18.60 13.10
C PHE A 3 -11.42 -19.87 12.23
N SER A 4 -11.24 -21.03 12.86
CA SER A 4 -11.16 -22.32 12.16
C SER A 4 -12.48 -22.76 11.52
N ILE A 5 -13.62 -22.43 12.14
CA ILE A 5 -14.96 -22.74 11.61
C ILE A 5 -15.25 -21.87 10.38
N LEU A 6 -14.89 -20.58 10.42
CA LEU A 6 -15.07 -19.67 9.29
C LEU A 6 -14.28 -20.12 8.06
N MET A 7 -13.03 -20.55 8.24
CA MET A 7 -12.18 -21.06 7.14
C MET A 7 -12.68 -22.40 6.57
N GLN A 8 -13.24 -23.30 7.40
CA GLN A 8 -13.79 -24.59 6.95
C GLN A 8 -15.09 -24.46 6.13
N ASN A 9 -15.86 -23.38 6.33
CA ASN A 9 -17.12 -23.13 5.61
C ASN A 9 -16.91 -22.44 4.24
N GLY A 10 -15.68 -22.39 3.74
CA GLY A 10 -15.40 -21.79 2.43
C GLY A 10 -15.67 -20.29 2.40
N VAL A 11 -15.56 -19.59 3.55
CA VAL A 11 -15.44 -18.14 3.56
C VAL A 11 -14.08 -17.82 2.93
N GLU A 12 -14.06 -17.77 1.59
CA GLU A 12 -12.94 -17.21 0.86
C GLU A 12 -12.76 -15.79 1.37
N THR A 13 -11.69 -15.58 2.12
CA THR A 13 -11.20 -14.24 2.40
C THR A 13 -10.94 -13.62 1.04
N LYS A 14 -11.87 -12.77 0.56
CA LYS A 14 -11.75 -12.04 -0.71
C LYS A 14 -10.29 -11.62 -0.85
N ALA A 15 -9.67 -11.98 -1.99
CA ALA A 15 -8.29 -11.65 -2.31
C ALA A 15 -7.98 -10.25 -1.76
N SER A 16 -7.07 -10.19 -0.78
CA SER A 16 -6.83 -8.96 -0.04
C SER A 16 -6.44 -7.88 -1.04
N ALA A 17 -7.18 -6.77 -1.06
CA ALA A 17 -6.92 -5.63 -1.93
C ALA A 17 -5.43 -5.25 -1.92
N ASP A 18 -4.89 -4.94 -3.10
CA ASP A 18 -3.48 -4.62 -3.29
C ASP A 18 -3.05 -3.49 -2.36
N LYS A 19 -2.09 -3.76 -1.47
CA LYS A 19 -1.55 -2.76 -0.56
C LYS A 19 -0.48 -1.94 -1.27
N ILE A 20 -0.67 -0.62 -1.34
CA ILE A 20 0.25 0.33 -1.99
C ILE A 20 0.76 1.34 -0.96
N ALA A 21 2.09 1.55 -0.96
CA ALA A 21 2.71 2.58 -0.14
C ALA A 21 2.85 3.88 -0.96
N VAL A 22 2.26 4.99 -0.50
CA VAL A 22 2.42 6.30 -1.14
C VAL A 22 3.45 7.09 -0.35
N MET A 23 4.61 7.31 -0.95
CA MET A 23 5.74 8.01 -0.35
C MET A 23 5.82 9.45 -0.83
N TYR A 24 5.98 10.38 0.10
CA TYR A 24 5.99 11.82 -0.17
C TYR A 24 7.06 12.54 0.64
N ASP A 25 7.57 13.65 0.11
CA ASP A 25 8.48 14.55 0.82
C ASP A 25 7.68 15.53 1.70
N GLU A 26 8.32 16.14 2.71
CA GLU A 26 7.65 17.12 3.57
C GLU A 26 7.03 18.26 2.74
N GLY A 27 5.77 18.60 3.04
CA GLY A 27 4.99 19.58 2.29
C GLY A 27 4.12 19.01 1.17
N GLN A 28 4.32 17.76 0.74
CA GLN A 28 3.55 17.12 -0.35
C GLN A 28 2.36 16.26 0.13
N VAL A 29 1.90 16.47 1.38
CA VAL A 29 0.88 15.61 1.99
C VAL A 29 -0.47 15.66 1.25
N LYS A 30 -0.80 16.81 0.63
CA LYS A 30 -2.05 16.99 -0.11
C LYS A 30 -2.04 16.18 -1.40
N GLU A 31 -0.94 16.22 -2.13
CA GLU A 31 -0.70 15.46 -3.36
C GLU A 31 -0.68 13.96 -3.06
N ALA A 32 0.00 13.56 -1.99
CA ALA A 32 0.03 12.18 -1.52
C ALA A 32 -1.38 11.65 -1.20
N TYR A 33 -2.20 12.47 -0.55
CA TYR A 33 -3.58 12.12 -0.24
C TYR A 33 -4.43 11.97 -1.52
N ALA A 34 -4.31 12.89 -2.48
CA ALA A 34 -5.04 12.83 -3.75
C ALA A 34 -4.69 11.56 -4.55
N ILE A 35 -3.40 11.22 -4.63
CA ILE A 35 -2.92 9.98 -5.28
C ILE A 35 -3.46 8.74 -4.55
N ALA A 36 -3.43 8.74 -3.22
CA ALA A 36 -3.98 7.64 -2.44
C ALA A 36 -5.48 7.45 -2.67
N GLU A 37 -6.27 8.54 -2.74
CA GLU A 37 -7.71 8.47 -3.01
C GLU A 37 -8.02 7.92 -4.40
N LYS A 38 -7.25 8.32 -5.44
CA LYS A 38 -7.36 7.72 -6.79
C LYS A 38 -7.25 6.21 -6.73
N TYR A 39 -6.22 5.69 -6.06
CA TYR A 39 -5.99 4.25 -5.96
C TYR A 39 -6.96 3.52 -5.02
N ARG A 40 -7.46 4.20 -3.97
CA ARG A 40 -8.52 3.66 -3.11
C ARG A 40 -9.84 3.51 -3.88
N ALA A 41 -10.17 4.45 -4.77
CA ALA A 41 -11.33 4.34 -5.65
C ALA A 41 -11.21 3.15 -6.63
N GLU A 42 -9.99 2.77 -7.01
CA GLU A 42 -9.70 1.55 -7.77
C GLU A 42 -9.67 0.26 -6.92
N GLY A 43 -10.05 0.34 -5.64
CA GLY A 43 -10.12 -0.79 -4.73
C GLY A 43 -8.78 -1.18 -4.09
N LYS A 44 -7.74 -0.36 -4.17
CA LYS A 44 -6.44 -0.60 -3.53
C LYS A 44 -6.42 -0.09 -2.08
N VAL A 45 -5.56 -0.65 -1.26
CA VAL A 45 -5.34 -0.20 0.12
C VAL A 45 -4.08 0.66 0.18
N CYS A 46 -4.24 1.98 0.34
CA CYS A 46 -3.12 2.92 0.31
C CYS A 46 -2.71 3.40 1.71
N SER A 47 -1.42 3.32 2.02
CA SER A 47 -0.78 3.85 3.24
C SER A 47 0.17 4.99 2.90
N LEU A 48 0.10 6.12 3.61
CA LEU A 48 0.98 7.27 3.39
C LEU A 48 2.24 7.17 4.25
N TYR A 49 3.40 7.49 3.66
CA TYR A 49 4.69 7.51 4.34
C TYR A 49 5.50 8.74 3.95
N VAL A 50 6.06 9.45 4.94
CA VAL A 50 7.13 10.41 4.66
C VAL A 50 8.33 9.63 4.14
N LYS A 51 8.95 10.13 3.07
CA LYS A 51 10.03 9.45 2.36
C LYS A 51 11.19 9.10 3.32
N PRO A 52 11.53 7.82 3.47
CA PRO A 52 12.57 7.42 4.41
C PRO A 52 13.97 7.68 3.83
N LYS A 53 14.92 8.04 4.70
CA LYS A 53 16.34 8.21 4.32
C LYS A 53 16.98 6.96 3.73
N LYS A 54 16.54 5.77 4.18
CA LYS A 54 17.07 4.46 3.73
C LYS A 54 16.00 3.69 2.96
N MET A 55 15.79 4.09 1.70
CA MET A 55 14.75 3.53 0.83
C MET A 55 14.81 2.01 0.70
N GLY A 56 15.94 1.42 0.28
CA GLY A 56 16.01 -0.03 0.04
C GLY A 56 15.62 -0.89 1.24
N LYS A 57 16.10 -0.56 2.44
CA LYS A 57 15.72 -1.28 3.67
C LYS A 57 14.24 -1.10 4.02
N PHE A 58 13.66 0.04 3.69
CA PHE A 58 12.24 0.29 3.93
C PHE A 58 11.36 -0.47 2.94
N LEU A 59 11.73 -0.47 1.66
CA LEU A 59 11.05 -1.21 0.59
C LEU A 59 11.00 -2.72 0.90
N GLY A 60 12.12 -3.33 1.29
CA GLY A 60 12.13 -4.75 1.68
C GLY A 60 11.18 -5.06 2.84
N LYS A 61 11.04 -4.15 3.82
CA LYS A 61 10.06 -4.31 4.91
C LYS A 61 8.61 -4.19 4.45
N LEU A 62 8.34 -3.39 3.41
CA LEU A 62 6.99 -3.26 2.87
C LEU A 62 6.61 -4.53 2.09
N GLU A 63 7.52 -5.04 1.27
CA GLU A 63 7.36 -6.31 0.56
C GLU A 63 7.10 -7.46 1.54
N GLU A 64 7.92 -7.60 2.59
CA GLU A 64 7.71 -8.59 3.68
C GLU A 64 6.34 -8.45 4.39
N ARG A 65 5.75 -7.25 4.38
CA ARG A 65 4.42 -6.97 4.98
C ARG A 65 3.26 -7.17 3.98
N GLY A 66 3.56 -7.65 2.79
CA GLY A 66 2.60 -7.92 1.72
C GLY A 66 2.11 -6.66 1.02
N TYR A 67 2.93 -5.61 0.96
CA TYR A 67 2.70 -4.53 -0.01
C TYR A 67 3.05 -5.02 -1.41
N LYS A 68 2.25 -4.64 -2.40
CA LYS A 68 2.43 -5.02 -3.80
C LYS A 68 3.28 -4.01 -4.58
N GLY A 69 3.30 -2.77 -4.12
CA GLY A 69 4.10 -1.72 -4.72
C GLY A 69 4.07 -0.42 -3.93
N PHE A 70 4.70 0.58 -4.50
CA PHE A 70 4.77 1.93 -3.96
C PHE A 70 4.64 2.99 -5.05
N VAL A 71 4.24 4.20 -4.65
CA VAL A 71 4.25 5.40 -5.48
C VAL A 71 5.17 6.41 -4.82
N ASN A 72 6.00 7.09 -5.60
CA ASN A 72 6.80 8.21 -5.12
C ASN A 72 6.22 9.49 -5.72
N VAL A 73 5.55 10.29 -4.89
CA VAL A 73 4.81 11.49 -5.31
C VAL A 73 5.70 12.46 -6.10
N SER A 74 6.98 12.58 -5.73
CA SER A 74 7.95 13.42 -6.43
C SER A 74 8.31 12.92 -7.83
N ASN A 75 8.00 11.67 -8.16
CA ASN A 75 8.27 11.05 -9.46
C ASN A 75 7.00 10.87 -10.32
N GLY A 76 5.82 11.22 -9.80
CA GLY A 76 4.53 11.03 -10.46
C GLY A 76 3.57 10.16 -9.64
N ASP A 77 2.54 9.65 -10.31
CA ASP A 77 1.48 8.86 -9.71
C ASP A 77 1.57 7.36 -10.03
N GLU A 78 2.55 6.91 -10.80
CA GLU A 78 2.70 5.51 -11.21
C GLU A 78 3.11 4.58 -10.05
N ILE A 79 2.51 3.38 -10.02
CA ILE A 79 2.88 2.33 -9.06
C ILE A 79 4.13 1.60 -9.56
N SER A 80 5.20 1.68 -8.76
CA SER A 80 6.35 0.79 -8.84
C SER A 80 6.04 -0.49 -8.06
N LEU A 81 6.00 -1.64 -8.74
CA LEU A 81 5.82 -2.94 -8.10
C LEU A 81 7.11 -3.37 -7.39
N PHE A 82 6.97 -4.16 -6.32
CA PHE A 82 8.11 -4.81 -5.65
C PHE A 82 8.64 -5.98 -6.47
#